data_AF-A0A7C1HA56-F1
#
_entry.id   AF-A0A7C1HA56-F1
#
_cell.length_a   1.000
_cell.length_b   1.000
_cell.length_c   1.000
_cell.angle_alpha   90.00
_cell.angle_beta   90.00
_cell.angle_gamma   90.00
#
_symmetry.space_group_name_H-M   'P 1'
#
loop_
_entity.id
_entity.type
_entity.pdbx_description
1 polymer ?
#
loop_
_entity_poly.entity_id
_entity_poly.type
_entity_poly.pdbx_seq_one_letter_code
_entity_poly.pdbx_strand_id
1 'polypeptide(L)'
;MIKKHLNIVIALLSLFLVALIMTPSVFSGTLLGPKKYQRTSGSPNTYTDAFHAAAGSGSLIIQNGDSAGNNRVSSAVIYLNGKIIFSPGDFNQNVYNLQKYVQLNSGINT
;
A
#
# COMPACT_ATOMS: atom_id res chain seq x y z
N MET A 1 30.84 1.64 47.33
CA MET A 1 29.93 0.65 46.70
C MET A 1 28.58 1.27 46.30
N ILE A 2 27.89 1.99 47.19
CA ILE A 2 26.53 2.54 46.99
C ILE A 2 26.40 3.52 45.79
N LYS A 3 27.33 4.48 45.61
CA LYS A 3 27.29 5.43 44.46
C LYS A 3 27.35 4.74 43.08
N LYS A 4 28.11 3.64 42.97
CA LYS A 4 28.22 2.88 41.71
C LYS A 4 26.90 2.19 41.37
N HIS A 5 26.22 1.61 42.36
CA HIS A 5 24.90 1.01 42.17
C HIS A 5 23.83 2.06 41.85
N LEU A 6 23.87 3.24 42.49
CA LEU A 6 22.95 4.34 42.21
C LEU A 6 23.07 4.85 40.76
N ASN A 7 24.29 5.03 40.25
CA ASN A 7 24.51 5.47 38.88
C ASN A 7 24.03 4.42 37.85
N ILE A 8 24.18 3.13 38.16
CA ILE A 8 23.68 2.04 37.30
C ILE A 8 22.15 2.05 37.26
N VAL A 9 21.48 2.22 38.41
CA VAL A 9 20.02 2.29 38.47
C VAL A 9 19.50 3.49 37.68
N ILE A 10 20.12 4.66 37.82
CA ILE A 10 19.74 5.86 37.05
C ILE A 10 19.90 5.60 35.55
N ALA A 11 21.04 5.05 35.11
CA ALA A 11 21.27 4.74 33.70
C ALA A 11 20.24 3.75 33.13
N LEU A 12 19.87 2.73 33.89
CA LEU A 12 18.83 1.77 33.50
C LEU A 12 17.45 2.41 33.42
N LEU A 13 17.11 3.29 34.38
CA LEU A 13 15.84 4.02 34.38
C LEU A 13 15.76 4.99 33.19
N SER A 14 16.87 5.67 32.86
CA SER A 14 16.95 6.55 31.69
C SER A 14 16.81 5.78 30.39
N LEU A 15 17.46 4.62 30.25
CA LEU A 15 17.35 3.78 29.06
C LEU A 15 15.92 3.23 28.89
N PHE A 16 15.28 2.82 29.98
CA PHE A 16 13.89 2.38 29.98
C PHE A 16 12.94 3.52 29.59
N LEU A 17 13.16 4.74 30.10
CA LEU A 17 12.33 5.90 29.77
C LEU A 17 12.43 6.29 28.30
N VAL A 18 13.61 6.19 27.66
CA VAL A 18 13.78 6.45 26.22
C VAL A 18 13.07 5.39 25.36
N ALA A 19 13.08 4.13 25.80
CA ALA A 19 12.38 3.06 25.09
C ALA A 19 10.84 3.24 25.09
N LEU A 20 10.27 3.88 26.11
CA LEU A 20 8.83 4.18 26.16
C LEU A 20 8.37 5.24 25.16
N ILE A 21 9.28 6.05 24.59
CA ILE A 21 8.93 7.16 23.70
C ILE A 21 8.96 6.76 22.22
N MET A 22 9.41 5.55 21.89
CA MET A 22 9.45 5.05 20.51
C MET A 22 8.11 4.39 20.15
N THR A 23 7.14 5.20 19.72
CA THR A 23 5.89 4.67 19.17
C THR A 23 6.04 4.37 17.68
N PRO A 24 5.65 3.17 17.20
CA PRO A 24 5.58 2.93 15.77
C PRO A 24 4.47 3.81 15.18
N SER A 25 4.82 4.67 14.22
CA SER A 25 3.83 5.43 13.46
C SER A 25 3.21 4.53 12.40
N VAL A 26 1.92 4.23 12.52
CA VAL A 26 1.15 3.57 11.47
C VAL A 26 0.37 4.65 10.72
N PHE A 27 0.63 4.81 9.43
CA PHE A 27 -0.23 5.61 8.56
C PHE A 27 -1.38 4.74 8.07
N SER A 28 -2.62 5.20 8.31
CA SER A 28 -3.82 4.58 7.76
C SER A 28 -4.56 5.63 6.94
N GLY A 29 -4.51 5.50 5.62
CA GLY A 29 -5.12 6.43 4.70
C GLY A 29 -4.98 5.97 3.25
N THR A 30 -5.80 6.55 2.37
CA THR A 30 -5.72 6.29 0.93
C THR A 30 -4.62 7.13 0.32
N LEU A 31 -3.58 6.47 -0.19
CA LEU A 31 -2.45 7.15 -0.85
C LEU A 31 -2.76 7.53 -2.30
N LEU A 32 -3.61 6.74 -2.97
CA LEU A 32 -4.07 6.97 -4.34
C LEU A 32 -5.54 6.60 -4.45
N GLY A 33 -6.35 7.55 -4.92
CA GLY A 33 -7.76 7.33 -5.27
C GLY A 33 -8.77 7.75 -4.20
N PRO A 34 -10.08 7.47 -4.43
CA PRO A 34 -10.60 6.70 -5.57
C PRO A 34 -10.38 7.39 -6.92
N LYS A 35 -9.98 6.62 -7.93
CA LYS A 35 -9.74 7.11 -9.30
C LYS A 35 -10.30 6.11 -10.31
N LYS A 36 -11.00 6.62 -11.32
CA LYS A 36 -11.62 5.80 -12.38
C LYS A 36 -10.76 5.83 -13.64
N TYR A 37 -10.46 4.65 -14.18
CA TYR A 37 -9.80 4.49 -15.47
C TYR A 37 -10.81 3.93 -16.47
N GLN A 38 -10.98 4.60 -17.61
CA GLN A 38 -12.00 4.24 -18.61
C GLN A 38 -11.34 3.69 -19.87
N ARG A 39 -11.58 2.41 -20.18
CA ARG A 39 -11.09 1.84 -21.43
C ARG A 39 -11.95 2.32 -22.62
N THR A 40 -11.31 2.59 -23.75
CA THR A 40 -11.99 2.84 -25.03
C THR A 40 -12.08 1.55 -25.86
N SER A 41 -12.85 1.59 -26.95
CA SER A 41 -12.83 0.50 -27.94
C SER A 41 -11.49 0.46 -28.68
N GLY A 42 -11.15 -0.71 -29.24
CA GLY A 42 -9.89 -0.93 -29.95
C GLY A 42 -8.72 -1.29 -29.02
N SER A 43 -7.56 -0.70 -29.30
CA SER A 43 -6.28 -0.97 -28.63
C SER A 43 -6.36 -0.79 -27.11
N PRO A 44 -5.52 -1.50 -26.33
CA PRO A 44 -5.43 -1.30 -24.89
C PRO A 44 -5.05 0.16 -24.56
N ASN A 45 -5.67 0.72 -23.52
CA ASN A 45 -5.24 1.99 -22.94
C ASN A 45 -4.23 1.71 -21.82
N THR A 46 -3.21 2.54 -21.74
CA THR A 46 -2.23 2.51 -20.64
C THR A 46 -2.37 3.79 -19.82
N TYR A 47 -2.51 3.62 -18.51
CA TYR A 47 -2.52 4.71 -17.54
C TYR A 47 -1.36 4.51 -16.57
N THR A 48 -0.70 5.60 -16.21
CA THR A 48 0.37 5.61 -15.21
C THR A 48 0.09 6.75 -14.25
N ASP A 49 0.12 6.45 -12.97
CA ASP A 49 -0.02 7.41 -11.89
C ASP A 49 1.16 7.24 -10.94
N ALA A 50 1.47 8.29 -10.20
CA ALA A 50 2.52 8.26 -9.19
C ALA A 50 1.95 8.74 -7.86
N PHE A 51 2.39 8.12 -6.77
CA PHE A 51 2.07 8.55 -5.41
C PHE A 51 3.27 8.37 -4.49
N HIS A 52 3.34 9.19 -3.44
CA HIS A 52 4.39 9.10 -2.43
C HIS A 52 3.96 8.21 -1.26
N ALA A 53 4.88 7.40 -0.75
CA ALA A 53 4.68 6.58 0.43
C ALA A 53 5.96 6.51 1.28
N ALA A 54 5.81 6.21 2.57
CA ALA A 54 6.91 5.63 3.33
C ALA A 54 7.06 4.15 2.96
N ALA A 55 8.25 3.57 3.16
CA ALA A 55 8.43 2.14 2.97
C ALA A 55 7.51 1.36 3.93
N GLY A 56 6.81 0.36 3.41
CA GLY A 56 5.87 -0.43 4.21
C GLY A 56 4.92 -1.25 3.35
N SER A 57 3.85 -1.75 3.96
CA SER A 57 2.80 -2.51 3.29
C SER A 57 1.53 -1.68 3.10
N GLY A 58 0.78 -2.01 2.05
CA GLY A 58 -0.54 -1.42 1.78
C GLY A 58 -1.48 -2.43 1.13
N SER A 59 -2.75 -2.05 1.01
CA SER A 59 -3.75 -2.80 0.26
C SER A 59 -4.01 -2.10 -1.07
N LEU A 60 -3.80 -2.80 -2.18
CA LEU A 60 -4.25 -2.37 -3.50
C LEU A 60 -5.64 -2.95 -3.76
N ILE A 61 -6.62 -2.08 -4.00
CA ILE A 61 -8.01 -2.46 -4.23
C ILE A 61 -8.43 -1.94 -5.60
N ILE A 62 -8.95 -2.82 -6.44
CA ILE A 62 -9.45 -2.49 -7.78
C ILE A 62 -10.92 -2.89 -7.87
N GLN A 63 -11.78 -1.92 -8.22
CA GLN A 63 -13.16 -2.17 -8.62
C GLN A 63 -13.22 -2.30 -10.14
N ASN A 64 -13.61 -3.47 -10.61
CA ASN A 64 -13.78 -3.79 -12.02
C ASN A 64 -15.24 -3.55 -12.43
N GLY A 65 -15.47 -2.50 -13.22
CA GLY A 65 -16.81 -2.07 -13.60
C GLY A 65 -17.60 -1.48 -12.45
N ASP A 66 -18.91 -1.39 -12.62
CA ASP A 66 -19.83 -0.90 -11.58
C ASP A 66 -20.42 -2.01 -10.72
N SER A 67 -21.05 -1.62 -9.61
CA SER A 67 -21.66 -2.53 -8.64
C SER A 67 -22.85 -3.33 -9.21
N ALA A 68 -23.50 -2.83 -10.26
CA ALA A 68 -24.55 -3.56 -10.97
C ALA A 68 -23.98 -4.61 -11.95
N GLY A 69 -22.65 -4.65 -12.11
CA GLY A 69 -21.94 -5.61 -12.95
C GLY A 69 -21.77 -5.20 -14.40
N ASN A 70 -22.10 -3.96 -14.75
CA ASN A 70 -21.83 -3.43 -16.08
C ASN A 70 -20.39 -2.90 -16.15
N ASN A 71 -19.92 -2.67 -17.39
CA ASN A 71 -18.64 -2.04 -17.68
C ASN A 71 -17.41 -2.77 -17.09
N ARG A 72 -17.53 -4.06 -16.80
CA ARG A 72 -16.41 -4.91 -16.37
C ARG A 72 -15.46 -5.13 -17.54
N VAL A 73 -14.16 -5.02 -17.27
CA VAL A 73 -13.15 -5.50 -18.20
C VAL A 73 -12.97 -7.01 -18.02
N SER A 74 -12.75 -7.70 -19.14
CA SER A 74 -12.40 -9.12 -19.16
C SER A 74 -10.90 -9.37 -19.05
N SER A 75 -10.08 -8.33 -19.14
CA SER A 75 -8.62 -8.43 -19.11
C SER A 75 -8.00 -7.07 -18.79
N ALA A 76 -7.03 -7.05 -17.88
CA ALA A 76 -6.16 -5.92 -17.60
C ALA A 76 -4.85 -6.41 -16.96
N VAL A 77 -3.82 -5.57 -16.99
CA VAL A 77 -2.58 -5.80 -16.24
C VAL A 77 -2.35 -4.61 -15.33
N ILE A 78 -2.10 -4.86 -14.05
CA ILE A 78 -1.79 -3.83 -13.08
C ILE A 78 -0.36 -4.02 -12.61
N TYR A 79 0.44 -2.97 -12.79
CA TYR A 79 1.82 -2.90 -12.32
C TYR A 79 1.88 -2.03 -11.06
N LEU A 80 2.84 -2.35 -10.20
CA LEU A 80 3.31 -1.46 -9.14
C LEU A 80 4.83 -1.58 -9.08
N ASN A 81 5.52 -0.46 -9.23
CA ASN A 81 6.97 -0.35 -9.27
C ASN A 81 7.60 -1.33 -10.28
N GLY A 82 6.98 -1.45 -11.45
CA GLY A 82 7.40 -2.37 -12.52
C GLY A 82 7.06 -3.84 -12.30
N LYS A 83 6.50 -4.22 -11.15
CA LYS A 83 6.08 -5.59 -10.85
C LYS A 83 4.60 -5.80 -11.17
N ILE A 84 4.26 -6.90 -11.84
CA ILE A 84 2.86 -7.30 -12.06
C ILE A 84 2.23 -7.67 -10.72
N ILE A 85 1.17 -6.95 -10.35
CA ILE A 85 0.33 -7.24 -9.18
C ILE A 85 -0.91 -8.04 -9.60
N PHE A 86 -1.57 -7.62 -10.69
CA PHE A 86 -2.67 -8.37 -11.31
C PHE A 86 -2.36 -8.63 -12.78
N SER A 87 -2.62 -9.86 -13.19
CA SER A 87 -2.42 -10.41 -14.53
C SER A 87 -3.75 -10.44 -15.30
N PRO A 88 -3.72 -10.62 -16.64
CA PRO A 88 -4.93 -10.69 -17.45
C PRO A 88 -6.00 -11.64 -16.93
N GLY A 89 -5.60 -12.81 -16.41
CA GLY A 89 -6.50 -13.85 -15.92
C GLY A 89 -7.15 -13.56 -14.57
N ASP A 90 -6.65 -12.58 -13.82
CA ASP A 90 -7.29 -12.12 -12.57
C ASP A 90 -8.61 -11.37 -12.86
N PHE A 91 -8.79 -10.89 -14.10
CA PHE A 91 -9.98 -10.17 -14.54
C PHE A 91 -10.90 -11.07 -15.34
N ASN A 92 -12.21 -10.92 -15.13
CA ASN A 92 -13.25 -11.43 -16.02
C ASN A 92 -14.58 -10.71 -15.71
N GLN A 93 -15.61 -11.01 -16.51
CA GLN A 93 -16.94 -10.41 -16.41
C GLN A 93 -17.70 -10.75 -15.11
N ASN A 94 -17.20 -11.66 -14.28
CA ASN A 94 -17.81 -12.04 -13.00
C ASN A 94 -17.02 -11.51 -11.79
N VAL A 95 -15.85 -10.89 -12.00
CA VAL A 95 -15.01 -10.36 -10.93
C VAL A 95 -15.27 -8.87 -10.78
N TYR A 96 -15.88 -8.48 -9.66
CA TYR A 96 -16.12 -7.07 -9.32
C TYR A 96 -14.98 -6.46 -8.51
N ASN A 97 -14.44 -7.16 -7.52
CA ASN A 97 -13.43 -6.61 -6.61
C ASN A 97 -12.17 -7.47 -6.63
N LEU A 98 -11.02 -6.82 -6.81
CA LEU A 98 -9.72 -7.44 -6.65
C LEU A 98 -8.98 -6.73 -5.51
N GLN A 99 -8.32 -7.51 -4.65
CA GLN A 99 -7.53 -6.97 -3.56
C GLN A 99 -6.26 -7.79 -3.36
N LYS A 100 -5.12 -7.11 -3.21
CA LYS A 100 -3.84 -7.72 -2.85
C LYS A 100 -3.08 -6.84 -1.86
N TYR A 101 -2.38 -7.49 -0.94
CA TYR A 101 -1.36 -6.82 -0.13
C TYR A 101 -0.11 -6.56 -0.98
N VAL A 102 0.39 -5.35 -0.93
CA VAL A 102 1.55 -4.89 -1.72
C VAL A 102 2.60 -4.26 -0.81
N GLN A 103 3.85 -4.30 -1.28
CA GLN A 103 4.96 -3.59 -0.64
C GLN A 103 5.19 -2.27 -1.37
N LEU A 104 5.38 -1.21 -0.60
CA LEU A 104 5.61 0.15 -1.06
C LEU A 104 7.07 0.52 -0.84
N ASN A 105 7.62 1.24 -1.81
CA ASN A 105 8.92 1.87 -1.67
C ASN A 105 8.77 3.17 -0.89
N SER A 106 9.82 3.52 -0.13
CA SER A 106 9.94 4.89 0.37
C SER A 106 10.12 5.84 -0.82
N GLY A 107 9.34 6.92 -0.86
CA GLY A 107 9.32 7.88 -1.96
C GLY A 107 8.25 7.55 -3.00
N ILE A 108 8.59 7.72 -4.28
CA ILE A 108 7.65 7.59 -5.40
C ILE A 108 7.36 6.13 -5.71
N ASN A 109 6.08 5.81 -5.86
CA ASN A 109 5.58 4.54 -6.35
C ASN A 109 4.74 4.79 -7.61
N THR A 110 4.85 3.89 -8.60
CA THR A 110 4.16 3.99 -9.91
C THR A 110 3.54 2.68 -10.35
#